data_AF-A0A1V5J0J4-F1
#
_entry.id   AF-A0A1V5J0J4-F1
#
_cell.length_a   1.000
_cell.length_b   1.000
_cell.length_c   1.000
_cell.angle_alpha   90.00
_cell.angle_beta   90.00
_cell.angle_gamma   90.00
#
_symmetry.space_group_name_H-M   'P 1'
#
loop_
_entity.id
_entity.type
_entity.pdbx_description
1 polymer ?
#
loop_
_entity_poly.entity_id
_entity_poly.type
_entity_poly.pdbx_seq_one_letter_code
_entity_poly.pdbx_strand_id
1 'polypeptide(L)'
;MNNIYAGLIIGAFIELVWIDRIPVGTYIPPNDSIAAVIATSVAVIAGQKIGGVFPQLISLSILIAIPFGLLAKKMDALIIKSNENLSDMALEDAKKNNIFNIERKVFWGLCKVLFYTVVYLFIAQIILIALVIRVYPLLPPSVISTLLFANYFLPLLGIAVAINTFKLRGAIPVFCAIFLIVAVLMEFFHVR
;
A
#
# COMPACT_ATOMS: atom_id res chain seq x y z
N MET A 1 18.10 2.61 -5.54
CA MET A 1 17.09 2.46 -6.62
C MET A 1 17.40 1.32 -7.61
N ASN A 2 18.12 0.26 -7.23
CA ASN A 2 18.56 -0.79 -8.17
C ASN A 2 17.88 -2.17 -8.00
N ASN A 3 16.71 -2.23 -7.34
CA ASN A 3 15.95 -3.47 -7.20
C ASN A 3 14.48 -3.25 -7.61
N ILE A 4 14.27 -3.20 -8.93
CA ILE A 4 12.95 -3.00 -9.55
C ILE A 4 12.01 -4.16 -9.20
N TYR A 5 12.54 -5.39 -9.20
CA TYR A 5 11.79 -6.60 -8.88
C TYR A 5 11.17 -6.54 -7.48
N ALA A 6 11.94 -6.12 -6.47
CA ALA A 6 11.41 -5.96 -5.11
C ALA A 6 10.27 -4.94 -5.04
N GLY A 7 10.40 -3.80 -5.73
CA GLY A 7 9.33 -2.80 -5.80
C GLY A 7 8.05 -3.33 -6.45
N LEU A 8 8.18 -4.06 -7.56
CA LEU A 8 7.04 -4.68 -8.25
C LEU A 8 6.32 -5.71 -7.37
N ILE A 9 7.06 -6.58 -6.69
CA ILE A 9 6.47 -7.57 -5.77
C ILE A 9 5.76 -6.88 -4.60
N ILE A 10 6.40 -5.90 -3.98
CA ILE A 10 5.82 -5.16 -2.86
C ILE A 10 4.53 -4.46 -3.27
N GLY A 11 4.53 -3.79 -4.43
CA GLY A 11 3.34 -3.17 -4.99
C GLY A 11 2.22 -4.17 -5.21
N ALA A 12 2.50 -5.29 -5.89
CA ALA A 12 1.53 -6.35 -6.14
C ALA A 12 0.93 -6.93 -4.84
N PHE A 13 1.76 -7.15 -3.81
CA PHE A 13 1.27 -7.66 -2.52
C PHE A 13 0.37 -6.64 -1.81
N ILE A 14 0.74 -5.37 -1.82
CA ILE A 14 -0.03 -4.31 -1.15
C ILE A 14 -1.36 -4.06 -1.88
N GLU A 15 -1.35 -3.99 -3.21
CA GLU A 15 -2.57 -3.88 -4.02
C GLU A 15 -3.52 -5.05 -3.78
N LEU A 16 -3.00 -6.29 -3.76
CA LEU A 16 -3.83 -7.47 -3.49
C LEU A 16 -4.45 -7.45 -2.09
N VAL A 17 -3.73 -6.98 -1.07
CA VAL A 17 -4.25 -6.91 0.31
C VAL A 17 -5.38 -5.89 0.46
N TRP A 18 -5.37 -4.80 -0.31
CA TRP A 18 -6.39 -3.74 -0.24
C TRP A 18 -7.31 -3.64 -1.47
N ILE A 19 -7.33 -4.66 -2.31
CA ILE A 19 -8.18 -4.70 -3.52
C ILE A 19 -9.69 -4.53 -3.22
N ASP A 20 -10.13 -4.84 -1.99
CA ASP A 20 -11.52 -4.69 -1.54
C ASP A 20 -11.86 -3.30 -0.97
N ARG A 21 -10.88 -2.38 -0.89
CA ARG A 21 -11.00 -1.07 -0.22
C ARG A 21 -11.10 0.09 -1.21
N ILE A 22 -12.15 0.08 -2.01
CA ILE A 22 -12.45 1.17 -2.94
C ILE A 22 -13.15 2.32 -2.18
N PRO A 23 -12.79 3.59 -2.43
CA PRO A 23 -13.52 4.73 -1.85
C PRO A 23 -14.96 4.77 -2.40
N VAL A 24 -15.95 4.70 -1.52
CA VAL A 24 -17.38 4.78 -1.87
C VAL A 24 -18.07 5.77 -0.93
N GLY A 25 -18.69 6.80 -1.51
CA GLY A 25 -19.31 7.87 -0.73
C GLY A 25 -18.29 8.59 0.16
N THR A 26 -18.55 8.62 1.46
CA THR A 26 -17.66 9.24 2.46
C THR A 26 -16.63 8.27 3.06
N TYR A 27 -16.61 7.02 2.62
CA TYR A 27 -15.64 6.05 3.09
C TYR A 27 -14.25 6.33 2.52
N ILE A 28 -13.31 6.61 3.42
CA ILE A 28 -11.88 6.78 3.10
C ILE A 28 -11.18 5.44 3.39
N PRO A 29 -10.62 4.75 2.38
CA PRO A 29 -9.89 3.50 2.58
C PRO A 29 -8.50 3.72 3.20
N PRO A 30 -7.82 2.66 3.66
CA PRO A 30 -6.38 2.71 3.94
C PRO A 30 -5.59 3.28 2.75
N ASN A 31 -4.54 4.05 3.01
CA ASN A 31 -3.72 4.63 1.94
C ASN A 31 -2.65 3.61 1.50
N ASP A 32 -2.98 2.86 0.45
CA ASP A 32 -2.16 1.80 -0.14
C ASP A 32 -0.88 2.36 -0.79
N SER A 33 -0.97 3.52 -1.43
CA SER A 33 0.15 4.20 -2.08
C SER A 33 1.24 4.58 -1.08
N ILE A 34 0.86 5.16 0.07
CA ILE A 34 1.80 5.50 1.14
C ILE A 34 2.44 4.23 1.72
N ALA A 35 1.65 3.18 1.95
CA ALA A 35 2.19 1.92 2.42
C ALA A 35 3.16 1.29 1.41
N ALA A 36 2.85 1.32 0.11
CA ALA A 36 3.72 0.80 -0.95
C ALA A 36 5.04 1.56 -1.05
N VAL A 37 4.99 2.90 -0.96
CA VAL A 37 6.18 3.75 -0.93
C VAL A 37 7.02 3.47 0.31
N ILE A 38 6.42 3.36 1.49
CA ILE A 38 7.12 3.03 2.74
C ILE A 38 7.75 1.64 2.65
N ALA A 39 6.98 0.60 2.33
CA ALA A 39 7.49 -0.77 2.26
C ALA A 39 8.63 -0.90 1.25
N THR A 40 8.49 -0.30 0.06
CA THR A 40 9.52 -0.35 -0.99
C THR A 40 10.78 0.39 -0.55
N SER A 41 10.63 1.61 -0.03
CA SER A 41 11.78 2.40 0.42
C SER A 41 12.53 1.71 1.58
N VAL A 42 11.81 1.16 2.55
CA VAL A 42 12.39 0.40 3.68
C VAL A 42 13.12 -0.84 3.16
N ALA A 43 12.48 -1.68 2.34
CA ALA A 43 13.10 -2.90 1.84
C ALA A 43 14.36 -2.61 1.01
N VAL A 44 14.30 -1.64 0.10
CA VAL A 44 15.39 -1.34 -0.83
C VAL A 44 16.52 -0.59 -0.13
N ILE A 45 16.24 0.44 0.65
CA ILE A 45 17.28 1.28 1.27
C ILE A 45 17.92 0.55 2.45
N ALA A 46 17.12 -0.11 3.31
CA ALA A 46 17.69 -0.92 4.39
C ALA A 46 18.43 -2.13 3.82
N GLY A 47 17.90 -2.78 2.79
CA GLY A 47 18.55 -3.92 2.13
C GLY A 47 19.92 -3.60 1.57
N GLN A 48 20.10 -2.40 0.98
CA GLN A 48 21.42 -1.92 0.54
C GLN A 48 22.46 -1.83 1.66
N LYS A 49 22.02 -1.58 2.91
CA LYS A 49 22.91 -1.48 4.08
C LYS A 49 23.14 -2.83 4.77
N ILE A 50 22.15 -3.72 4.72
CA ILE A 50 22.18 -5.03 5.38
C ILE A 50 22.83 -6.12 4.51
N GLY A 51 23.02 -5.86 3.21
CA GLY A 51 23.75 -6.76 2.29
C GLY A 51 22.87 -7.43 1.23
N GLY A 52 21.59 -7.05 1.12
CA GLY A 52 20.69 -7.55 0.10
C GLY A 52 19.22 -7.30 0.41
N VAL A 53 18.36 -7.47 -0.61
CA VAL A 53 16.91 -7.47 -0.43
C VAL A 53 16.42 -8.92 -0.47
N PHE A 54 16.03 -9.44 0.68
CA PHE A 54 15.62 -10.83 0.87
C PHE A 54 14.10 -10.92 1.09
N PRO A 55 13.45 -12.08 0.82
CA PRO A 55 12.02 -12.28 1.05
C PRO A 55 11.55 -11.93 2.48
N GLN A 56 12.38 -12.19 3.49
CA GLN A 56 12.10 -11.86 4.89
C GLN A 56 12.10 -10.36 5.14
N LEU A 57 12.98 -9.63 4.46
CA LEU A 57 13.05 -8.17 4.55
C LEU A 57 11.87 -7.53 3.81
N ILE A 58 11.46 -8.10 2.67
CA ILE A 58 10.29 -7.67 1.91
C ILE A 58 9.02 -7.80 2.78
N SER A 59 8.78 -8.99 3.31
CA SER A 59 7.62 -9.24 4.18
C SER A 59 7.63 -8.36 5.43
N LEU A 60 8.79 -8.21 6.10
CA LEU A 60 8.91 -7.28 7.24
C LEU A 60 8.54 -5.85 6.85
N SER A 61 9.05 -5.38 5.71
CA SER A 61 8.79 -4.01 5.24
C SER A 61 7.32 -3.79 4.93
N ILE A 62 6.64 -4.76 4.32
CA ILE A 62 5.19 -4.73 4.08
C ILE A 62 4.43 -4.70 5.41
N LEU A 63 4.75 -5.61 6.34
CA LEU A 63 4.08 -5.70 7.63
C LEU A 63 4.21 -4.42 8.45
N ILE A 64 5.40 -3.80 8.45
CA ILE A 64 5.63 -2.51 9.10
C ILE A 64 4.89 -1.37 8.39
N ALA A 65 4.72 -1.42 7.07
CA ALA A 65 4.06 -0.35 6.32
C ALA A 65 2.53 -0.32 6.49
N ILE A 66 1.88 -1.46 6.72
CA ILE A 66 0.43 -1.57 6.91
C ILE A 66 -0.13 -0.56 7.94
N PRO A 67 0.38 -0.48 9.19
CA PRO A 67 -0.12 0.49 10.16
C PRO A 67 0.09 1.94 9.72
N PHE A 68 1.13 2.24 8.93
CA PHE A 68 1.36 3.58 8.40
C PHE A 68 0.38 3.94 7.27
N GLY A 69 -0.08 2.97 6.46
CA GLY A 69 -1.20 3.19 5.54
C GLY A 69 -2.52 3.48 6.26
N LEU A 70 -2.74 2.84 7.42
CA LEU A 70 -3.91 3.10 8.26
C LEU A 70 -3.85 4.46 8.98
N LEU A 71 -2.66 4.89 9.42
CA LEU A 71 -2.45 6.22 9.98
C LEU A 71 -2.61 7.30 8.92
N ALA A 72 -2.11 7.07 7.70
CA ALA A 72 -2.29 7.96 6.57
C ALA A 72 -3.77 8.15 6.21
N LYS A 73 -4.60 7.10 6.26
CA LYS A 73 -6.06 7.24 6.14
C LYS A 73 -6.65 8.27 7.12
N LYS A 74 -6.18 8.28 8.37
CA LYS A 74 -6.67 9.27 9.36
C LYS A 74 -6.22 10.69 8.99
N MET A 75 -4.98 10.83 8.53
CA MET A 75 -4.47 12.11 8.01
C MET A 75 -5.31 12.58 6.81
N ASP A 76 -5.60 11.71 5.84
CA ASP A 76 -6.43 12.02 4.68
C ASP A 76 -7.83 12.49 5.10
N ALA A 77 -8.45 11.81 6.07
CA ALA A 77 -9.74 12.23 6.63
C ALA A 77 -9.69 13.64 7.26
N LEU A 78 -8.61 13.98 7.97
CA LEU A 78 -8.44 15.33 8.52
C LEU A 78 -8.22 16.37 7.44
N ILE A 79 -7.45 16.05 6.39
CA ILE A 79 -7.23 16.95 5.25
C ILE A 79 -8.55 17.22 4.52
N ILE A 80 -9.31 16.17 4.22
CA ILE A 80 -10.62 16.25 3.58
C ILE A 80 -11.57 17.11 4.42
N LYS A 81 -11.66 16.85 5.73
CA LYS A 81 -12.48 17.67 6.63
C LYS A 81 -12.04 19.13 6.64
N SER A 82 -10.74 19.40 6.66
CA SER A 82 -10.23 20.78 6.61
C SER A 82 -10.51 21.50 5.28
N ASN A 83 -10.81 20.75 4.22
CA ASN A 83 -11.15 21.27 2.90
C ASN A 83 -12.65 21.58 2.75
N GLU A 84 -13.50 21.20 3.72
CA GLU A 84 -14.92 21.59 3.74
C GLU A 84 -15.04 23.12 3.74
N ASN A 85 -14.27 23.83 4.59
CA ASN A 85 -14.24 25.29 4.61
C ASN A 85 -13.84 25.91 3.25
N LEU A 86 -12.87 25.31 2.56
CA LEU A 86 -12.47 25.78 1.22
C LEU A 86 -13.59 25.56 0.20
N SER A 87 -14.35 24.47 0.35
CA SER A 87 -15.48 24.14 -0.51
C SER A 87 -16.64 25.12 -0.31
N ASP A 88 -16.96 25.45 0.94
CA ASP A 88 -17.99 26.45 1.26
C ASP A 88 -17.64 27.83 0.69
N MET A 89 -16.38 28.27 0.86
CA MET A 89 -15.91 29.53 0.27
C MET A 89 -15.94 29.49 -1.27
N ALA A 90 -15.68 28.34 -1.89
CA ALA A 90 -15.76 28.19 -3.34
C ALA A 90 -17.20 28.33 -3.86
N LEU A 91 -18.19 27.84 -3.10
CA LEU A 91 -19.61 28.03 -3.42
C LEU A 91 -20.02 29.50 -3.38
N GLU A 92 -19.49 30.28 -2.43
CA GLU A 92 -19.73 31.73 -2.39
C GLU A 92 -19.11 32.48 -3.58
N ASP A 93 -17.89 32.12 -3.98
CA ASP A 93 -17.26 32.71 -5.16
C ASP A 93 -17.98 32.31 -6.46
N ALA A 94 -18.55 31.11 -6.53
CA ALA A 94 -19.37 30.68 -7.66
C ALA A 94 -20.62 31.55 -7.82
N LYS A 95 -21.29 31.91 -6.71
CA LYS A 95 -22.43 32.85 -6.74
C LYS A 95 -22.04 34.23 -7.30
N LYS A 96 -20.77 34.62 -7.14
CA LYS A 96 -20.21 35.88 -7.64
C LYS A 96 -19.57 35.74 -9.04
N ASN A 97 -19.69 34.58 -9.66
CA ASN A 97 -19.07 34.23 -10.95
C ASN A 97 -17.54 34.45 -10.99
N ASN A 98 -16.86 34.28 -9.83
CA ASN A 98 -15.43 34.51 -9.70
C ASN A 98 -14.63 33.21 -9.83
N ILE A 99 -14.46 32.76 -11.08
CA ILE A 99 -13.81 31.48 -11.42
C ILE A 99 -12.36 31.43 -10.93
N PHE A 100 -11.62 32.55 -11.04
CA PHE A 100 -10.21 32.62 -10.63
C PHE A 100 -10.01 32.29 -9.14
N ASN A 101 -10.91 32.76 -8.28
CA ASN A 101 -10.85 32.47 -6.85
C ASN A 101 -11.19 31.01 -6.52
N ILE A 102 -12.01 30.34 -7.35
CA ILE A 102 -12.34 28.92 -7.23
C ILE A 102 -11.11 28.08 -7.59
N GLU A 103 -10.48 28.37 -8.73
CA GLU A 103 -9.25 27.68 -9.17
C GLU A 103 -8.14 27.77 -8.11
N ARG A 104 -7.94 28.97 -7.53
CA ARG A 104 -6.96 29.17 -6.46
C ARG A 104 -7.25 28.28 -5.24
N LYS A 105 -8.52 28.07 -4.88
CA LYS A 105 -8.90 27.19 -3.75
C LYS A 105 -8.66 25.72 -4.06
N VAL A 106 -8.95 25.27 -5.29
CA VAL A 106 -8.61 23.91 -5.74
C VAL A 106 -7.11 23.69 -5.64
N PHE A 107 -6.31 24.63 -6.14
CA PHE A 107 -4.85 24.56 -6.05
C PHE A 107 -4.37 24.53 -4.59
N TRP A 108 -4.92 25.36 -3.70
CA TRP A 108 -4.62 25.31 -2.27
C TRP A 108 -4.96 23.95 -1.63
N GLY A 109 -6.09 23.36 -1.99
CA GLY A 109 -6.47 22.01 -1.56
C GLY A 109 -5.46 20.95 -1.99
N LEU A 110 -5.01 21.00 -3.26
CA LEU A 110 -3.99 20.11 -3.81
C LEU A 110 -2.63 20.30 -3.12
N CYS A 111 -2.18 21.55 -2.96
CA CYS A 111 -0.94 21.87 -2.25
C CYS A 111 -0.95 21.34 -0.82
N LYS A 112 -2.11 21.43 -0.13
CA LYS A 112 -2.27 20.90 1.22
C LYS A 112 -2.07 19.39 1.25
N VAL A 113 -2.76 18.64 0.38
CA VAL A 113 -2.61 17.17 0.29
C VAL A 113 -1.17 16.78 -0.01
N LEU A 114 -0.53 17.42 -1.00
CA LEU A 114 0.85 17.16 -1.38
C LEU A 114 1.81 17.42 -0.21
N PHE A 115 1.69 18.57 0.45
CA PHE A 115 2.55 18.95 1.56
C PHE A 115 2.48 17.95 2.71
N TYR A 116 1.27 17.62 3.19
CA TYR A 116 1.12 16.66 4.29
C TYR A 116 1.58 15.26 3.90
N THR A 117 1.31 14.81 2.67
CA THR A 117 1.77 13.50 2.18
C THR A 117 3.29 13.41 2.14
N VAL A 118 3.96 14.44 1.59
CA VAL A 118 5.43 14.48 1.52
C VAL A 118 6.06 14.53 2.91
N VAL A 119 5.55 15.39 3.80
CA VAL A 119 6.05 15.50 5.17
C VAL A 119 5.85 14.17 5.92
N TYR A 120 4.69 13.55 5.78
CA TYR A 120 4.39 12.26 6.39
C TYR A 120 5.36 11.17 5.92
N LEU A 121 5.52 11.03 4.60
CA LEU A 121 6.43 10.05 4.01
C LEU A 121 7.88 10.29 4.45
N PHE A 122 8.33 11.54 4.43
CA PHE A 122 9.70 11.89 4.82
C PHE A 122 9.99 11.50 6.28
N ILE A 123 9.09 11.85 7.21
CA ILE A 123 9.22 11.52 8.63
C ILE A 123 9.17 9.99 8.82
N ALA A 124 8.18 9.32 8.23
CA ALA A 124 8.00 7.88 8.37
C ALA A 124 9.21 7.10 7.83
N GLN A 125 9.73 7.48 6.66
CA GLN A 125 10.87 6.82 6.05
C GLN A 125 12.15 6.98 6.86
N ILE A 126 12.48 8.18 7.35
CA ILE A 126 13.68 8.40 8.17
C ILE A 126 13.65 7.48 9.40
N ILE A 127 12.51 7.41 10.08
CA ILE A 127 12.35 6.61 11.29
C ILE A 127 12.43 5.11 10.95
N LEU A 128 11.63 4.64 9.99
CA LEU A 128 11.49 3.21 9.70
C LEU A 128 12.74 2.61 9.07
N ILE A 129 13.39 3.32 8.14
CA ILE A 129 14.63 2.85 7.51
C ILE A 129 15.72 2.71 8.58
N ALA A 130 15.90 3.73 9.42
CA ALA A 130 16.89 3.69 10.50
C ALA A 130 16.60 2.55 11.50
N LEU A 131 15.31 2.37 11.86
CA LEU A 131 14.87 1.30 12.74
C LEU A 131 15.18 -0.08 12.14
N VAL A 132 14.82 -0.32 10.88
CA VAL A 132 15.04 -1.62 10.23
C VAL A 132 16.52 -1.93 10.06
N ILE A 133 17.34 -0.96 9.66
CA ILE A 133 18.81 -1.14 9.56
C ILE A 133 19.40 -1.60 10.90
N ARG A 134 18.92 -1.03 12.02
CA ARG A 134 19.46 -1.35 13.36
C ARG A 134 18.90 -2.64 13.94
N VAL A 135 17.61 -2.89 13.75
CA VAL A 135 16.89 -3.99 14.41
C VAL A 135 16.95 -5.30 13.61
N TYR A 136 16.88 -5.24 12.28
CA TYR A 136 16.83 -6.45 11.45
C TYR A 136 18.01 -7.42 11.69
N PRO A 137 19.28 -6.97 11.79
CA PRO A 137 20.39 -7.88 12.06
C PRO A 137 20.37 -8.52 13.45
N LEU A 138 19.58 -7.96 14.38
CA LEU A 138 19.45 -8.42 15.75
C LEU A 138 18.27 -9.42 15.92
N LEU A 139 17.48 -9.65 14.86
CA LEU A 139 16.33 -10.54 14.94
C LEU A 139 16.79 -12.00 15.11
N PRO A 140 16.14 -12.77 16.01
CA PRO A 140 16.48 -14.17 16.18
C PRO A 140 16.09 -15.01 14.95
N PRO A 141 16.76 -16.16 14.71
CA PRO A 141 16.49 -17.01 13.54
C PRO A 141 15.04 -17.46 13.40
N SER A 142 14.32 -17.63 14.52
CA SER A 142 12.90 -17.96 14.55
C SER A 142 12.05 -16.88 13.89
N VAL A 143 12.30 -15.60 14.18
CA VAL A 143 11.57 -14.48 13.58
C VAL A 143 11.89 -14.35 12.10
N ILE A 144 13.15 -14.50 11.71
CA ILE A 144 13.56 -14.51 10.30
C ILE A 144 12.85 -15.63 9.53
N SER A 145 12.74 -16.82 10.12
CA SER A 145 12.01 -17.94 9.52
C SER A 145 10.52 -17.64 9.37
N THR A 146 9.89 -17.05 10.39
CA THR A 146 8.49 -16.62 10.32
C THR A 146 8.26 -15.57 9.24
N LEU A 147 9.17 -14.60 9.08
CA LEU A 147 9.10 -13.61 8.01
C LEU A 147 9.25 -14.27 6.62
N LEU A 148 10.08 -15.31 6.50
CA LEU A 148 10.17 -16.07 5.26
C LEU A 148 8.84 -16.73 4.91
N PHE A 149 8.19 -17.39 5.88
CA PHE A 149 6.85 -17.94 5.68
C PHE A 149 5.83 -16.86 5.34
N ALA A 150 5.86 -15.72 6.04
CA ALA A 150 4.97 -14.60 5.77
C ALA A 150 5.05 -14.13 4.32
N ASN A 151 6.23 -14.14 3.70
CA ASN A 151 6.37 -13.78 2.29
C ASN A 151 5.57 -14.71 1.34
N TYR A 152 5.37 -15.98 1.70
CA TYR A 152 4.51 -16.90 0.93
C TYR A 152 3.03 -16.76 1.30
N PHE A 153 2.72 -16.41 2.55
CA PHE A 153 1.32 -16.25 2.99
C PHE A 153 0.69 -14.92 2.55
N LEU A 154 1.46 -13.84 2.42
CA LEU A 154 0.96 -12.54 1.96
C LEU A 154 0.23 -12.61 0.60
N PRO A 155 0.77 -13.23 -0.47
CA PRO A 155 0.03 -13.35 -1.72
C PRO A 155 -1.22 -14.24 -1.59
N LEU A 156 -1.18 -15.31 -0.77
CA LEU A 156 -2.34 -16.15 -0.51
C LEU A 156 -3.46 -15.36 0.19
N LEU A 157 -3.11 -14.54 1.18
CA LEU A 157 -4.04 -13.63 1.84
C LEU A 157 -4.66 -12.66 0.83
N GLY A 158 -3.84 -12.05 -0.02
CA GLY A 158 -4.31 -11.15 -1.08
C GLY A 158 -5.27 -11.81 -2.07
N ILE A 159 -4.97 -13.03 -2.51
CA ILE A 159 -5.87 -13.83 -3.36
C ILE A 159 -7.19 -14.12 -2.63
N ALA A 160 -7.15 -14.47 -1.35
CA ALA A 160 -8.35 -14.71 -0.55
C ALA A 160 -9.22 -13.43 -0.41
N VAL A 161 -8.59 -12.26 -0.22
CA VAL A 161 -9.30 -10.96 -0.23
C VAL A 161 -9.94 -10.72 -1.60
N ALA A 162 -9.19 -10.89 -2.69
CA ALA A 162 -9.70 -10.71 -4.05
C ALA A 162 -10.92 -11.59 -4.35
N ILE A 163 -10.88 -12.87 -4.01
CA ILE A 163 -12.01 -13.80 -4.20
C ILE A 163 -13.23 -13.33 -3.39
N ASN A 164 -13.03 -12.87 -2.15
CA ASN A 164 -14.10 -12.36 -1.29
C ASN A 164 -14.71 -11.05 -1.83
N THR A 165 -13.97 -10.24 -2.56
CA THR A 165 -14.49 -9.02 -3.22
C THR A 165 -15.51 -9.37 -4.31
N PHE A 166 -15.29 -10.44 -5.07
CA PHE A 166 -16.21 -10.86 -6.14
C PHE A 166 -17.41 -11.61 -5.58
N LYS A 167 -18.48 -10.88 -5.24
CA LYS A 167 -19.78 -11.44 -4.80
C LYS A 167 -20.60 -12.06 -5.96
N LEU A 168 -19.95 -12.82 -6.84
CA LEU A 168 -20.61 -13.58 -7.90
C LEU A 168 -21.00 -14.96 -7.35
N ARG A 169 -22.29 -15.32 -7.49
CA ARG A 169 -22.78 -16.64 -7.09
C ARG A 169 -22.05 -17.71 -7.91
N GLY A 170 -21.30 -18.59 -7.24
CA GLY A 170 -20.49 -19.63 -7.90
C GLY A 170 -19.06 -19.21 -8.27
N ALA A 171 -18.58 -18.03 -7.85
CA ALA A 171 -17.20 -17.60 -8.10
C ALA A 171 -16.15 -18.56 -7.53
N ILE A 172 -16.39 -19.09 -6.32
CA ILE A 172 -15.46 -20.00 -5.65
C ILE A 172 -15.25 -21.29 -6.45
N PRO A 173 -16.32 -22.04 -6.84
CA PRO A 173 -16.17 -23.19 -7.74
C PRO A 173 -15.44 -22.89 -9.05
N VAL A 174 -15.74 -21.75 -9.70
CA VAL A 174 -15.09 -21.36 -10.96
C VAL A 174 -13.61 -21.07 -10.75
N PHE A 175 -13.26 -20.35 -9.70
CA PHE A 175 -11.87 -20.09 -9.31
C PHE A 175 -11.12 -21.40 -9.05
N CYS A 176 -11.69 -22.32 -8.27
CA CYS A 176 -11.09 -23.63 -8.00
C CYS A 176 -10.90 -24.46 -9.27
N ALA A 177 -11.88 -24.45 -10.18
CA ALA A 177 -11.78 -25.17 -11.45
C ALA A 177 -10.66 -24.61 -12.34
N ILE A 178 -10.59 -23.28 -12.50
CA ILE A 178 -9.52 -22.62 -13.26
C ILE A 178 -8.17 -22.89 -12.60
N PHE A 179 -8.07 -22.78 -11.27
CA PHE A 179 -6.86 -23.04 -10.52
C PHE A 179 -6.38 -24.49 -10.72
N LEU A 180 -7.27 -25.47 -10.64
CA LEU A 180 -6.94 -26.88 -10.90
C LEU A 180 -6.46 -27.09 -12.33
N ILE A 181 -7.13 -26.51 -13.32
CA ILE A 181 -6.70 -26.59 -14.73
C ILE A 181 -5.30 -26.02 -14.90
N VAL A 182 -5.04 -24.83 -14.34
CA VAL A 182 -3.72 -24.18 -14.41
C VAL A 182 -2.65 -25.00 -13.66
N ALA A 183 -2.97 -25.55 -12.49
CA ALA A 183 -2.05 -26.39 -11.71
C ALA A 183 -1.66 -27.66 -12.49
N VAL A 184 -2.65 -28.35 -13.08
CA VAL A 184 -2.42 -29.52 -13.91
C VAL A 184 -1.57 -29.16 -15.14
N LEU A 185 -1.91 -28.07 -15.84
CA LEU A 185 -1.11 -27.60 -16.98
C LEU A 185 0.34 -27.31 -16.56
N MET A 186 0.55 -26.60 -15.44
CA MET A 186 1.90 -26.32 -14.94
C MET A 186 2.67 -27.58 -14.60
N GLU A 187 2.04 -28.59 -14.02
CA GLU A 187 2.67 -29.89 -13.76
C GLU A 187 3.07 -30.60 -15.07
N PHE A 188 2.18 -30.63 -16.07
CA PHE A 188 2.50 -31.21 -17.38
C PHE A 188 3.64 -30.50 -18.12
N PHE A 189 3.78 -29.18 -17.96
CA PHE A 189 4.85 -28.40 -18.59
C PHE A 189 6.15 -28.34 -17.77
N HIS A 190 6.11 -28.48 -16.45
CA HIS A 190 7.32 -28.56 -15.60
C HIS A 190 7.99 -29.94 -15.62
N VAL A 191 7.30 -31.00 -16.04
CA VAL A 191 7.85 -32.37 -16.17
C VAL A 191 8.55 -32.58 -17.54
N ARG A 192 9.04 -31.51 -18.18
CA ARG A 192 9.96 -31.57 -19.33
C ARG A 192 11.24 -30.78 -19.08
#